data_AF-A0A374UJ82-F1
#
_entry.id   AF-A0A374UJ82-F1
#
_cell.length_a   1.000
_cell.length_b   1.000
_cell.length_c   1.000
_cell.angle_alpha   90.00
_cell.angle_beta   90.00
_cell.angle_gamma   90.00
#
_symmetry.space_group_name_H-M   'P 1'
#
loop_
_entity.id
_entity.type
_entity.pdbx_description
1 polymer ?
#
loop_
_entity_poly.entity_id
_entity_poly.type
_entity_poly.pdbx_seq_one_letter_code
_entity_poly.pdbx_strand_id
1 'polypeptide(L)'
;MKKIISALLMAFVIAVSAAGCGYNDALEQASKANQQTTSASQSASEQTSKEAEKVYKDSFDGLCSYMQDKGYYTDKAVKTEMDASFIGAKQGIKYSISNNLAIELYEYDTAKLNETAKEIVNEVKESNSFTIIEGYPVNAAYLSDNGKYLMIYNDTKIDKNKPDKNSNEYKARENAVKDFLAFQK
;
A
#
# COMPACT_ATOMS: atom_id res chain seq x y z
N MET A 1 16.77 -62.92 -3.93
CA MET A 1 18.16 -62.80 -3.45
C MET A 1 19.09 -62.61 -4.63
N LYS A 2 20.18 -61.87 -4.41
CA LYS A 2 21.32 -61.52 -5.28
C LYS A 2 21.21 -60.18 -6.02
N LYS A 3 21.95 -59.24 -5.42
CA LYS A 3 22.24 -57.87 -5.83
C LYS A 3 23.19 -57.88 -7.04
N ILE A 4 23.02 -56.92 -7.94
CA ILE A 4 24.16 -56.43 -8.74
C ILE A 4 23.98 -54.92 -8.97
N ILE A 5 25.00 -54.20 -8.49
CA ILE A 5 25.17 -52.76 -8.49
C ILE A 5 25.59 -52.35 -9.90
N SER A 6 24.90 -51.38 -10.52
CA SER A 6 25.38 -50.74 -11.75
C SER A 6 25.70 -49.29 -11.43
N ALA A 7 27.00 -49.00 -11.44
CA ALA A 7 27.58 -47.68 -11.26
C ALA A 7 27.24 -46.81 -12.48
N LEU A 8 26.57 -45.67 -12.25
CA LEU A 8 26.29 -44.70 -13.30
C LEU A 8 27.41 -43.66 -13.34
N LEU A 9 28.04 -43.56 -14.50
CA LEU A 9 29.16 -42.71 -14.85
C LEU A 9 28.86 -41.21 -14.75
N MET A 10 29.95 -40.48 -14.47
CA MET A 10 30.09 -39.03 -14.37
C MET A 10 29.78 -38.23 -15.65
N ALA A 11 29.41 -36.98 -15.36
CA ALA A 11 29.67 -35.75 -16.11
C ALA A 11 28.77 -35.44 -17.33
N PHE A 12 27.79 -34.57 -17.07
CA PHE A 12 27.38 -33.55 -18.05
C PHE A 12 27.54 -32.18 -17.41
N VAL A 13 28.52 -31.44 -17.91
CA VAL A 13 28.72 -30.02 -17.69
C VAL A 13 27.57 -29.29 -18.38
N ILE A 14 26.75 -28.55 -17.63
CA ILE A 14 25.85 -27.56 -18.22
C ILE A 14 26.47 -26.19 -17.98
N ALA A 15 26.73 -25.51 -19.10
CA ALA A 15 27.34 -24.21 -19.20
C ALA A 15 26.58 -23.14 -18.40
N VAL A 16 27.33 -22.33 -17.66
CA VAL A 16 26.87 -21.03 -17.18
C VAL A 16 27.04 -20.05 -18.34
N SER A 17 25.94 -19.54 -18.88
CA SER A 17 25.96 -18.34 -19.72
C SER A 17 24.61 -17.64 -19.75
N ALA A 18 24.70 -16.32 -19.79
CA ALA A 18 23.67 -15.29 -20.00
C ALA A 18 22.76 -15.03 -18.79
N ALA A 19 22.97 -13.93 -18.04
CA ALA A 19 22.79 -12.50 -18.38
C ALA A 19 21.42 -11.99 -17.91
N GLY A 20 21.45 -10.96 -17.06
CA GLY A 20 20.41 -9.96 -16.80
C GLY A 20 19.06 -10.49 -16.28
N CYS A 21 18.45 -9.95 -15.22
CA CYS A 21 18.38 -8.55 -14.86
C CYS A 21 18.52 -8.39 -13.34
N GLY A 22 19.50 -7.60 -12.92
CA GLY A 22 19.48 -7.04 -11.57
C GLY A 22 18.30 -6.09 -11.46
N TYR A 23 17.22 -6.55 -10.83
CA TYR A 23 16.07 -5.72 -10.51
C TYR A 23 16.34 -4.98 -9.21
N ASN A 24 17.27 -4.01 -9.25
CA ASN A 24 17.61 -3.14 -8.12
C ASN A 24 18.14 -1.81 -8.66
N ASP A 25 17.33 -1.05 -9.42
CA ASP A 25 17.58 0.38 -9.67
C ASP A 25 16.35 1.10 -10.27
N ALA A 26 15.18 0.98 -9.63
CA ALA A 26 14.01 1.79 -9.99
C ALA A 26 13.59 2.77 -8.88
N LEU A 27 14.41 2.90 -7.83
CA LEU A 27 14.17 3.81 -6.72
C LEU A 27 15.32 4.80 -6.48
N GLU A 28 16.47 4.64 -7.15
CA GLU A 28 17.66 5.49 -6.93
C GLU A 28 18.03 6.42 -8.11
N GLN A 29 17.39 6.30 -9.27
CA GLN A 29 17.60 7.21 -10.41
C GLN A 29 16.68 8.43 -10.46
N ALA A 30 15.82 8.65 -9.46
CA ALA A 30 15.02 9.87 -9.35
C ALA A 30 15.73 11.01 -8.57
N SER A 31 16.94 10.81 -8.03
CA SER A 31 17.56 11.77 -7.09
C SER A 31 18.97 12.24 -7.42
N LYS A 32 19.56 11.88 -8.57
CA LYS A 32 20.91 12.37 -8.96
C LYS A 32 21.01 12.76 -10.43
N ALA A 33 20.29 13.82 -10.81
CA ALA A 33 20.69 14.65 -11.91
C ALA A 33 20.43 16.12 -11.52
N ASN A 34 21.43 16.73 -10.87
CA ASN A 34 21.87 18.12 -11.13
C ASN A 34 22.79 18.60 -9.99
N GLN A 35 24.09 18.29 -10.07
CA GLN A 35 25.12 19.10 -9.43
C GLN A 35 26.35 19.14 -10.33
N GLN A 36 26.34 20.07 -11.28
CA GLN A 36 27.57 20.67 -11.77
C GLN A 36 27.38 22.19 -11.79
N THR A 37 27.80 22.84 -10.71
CA THR A 37 27.86 24.30 -10.60
C THR A 37 29.16 24.77 -11.24
N THR A 38 29.06 25.44 -12.39
CA THR A 38 30.03 26.44 -12.82
C THR A 38 29.31 27.77 -12.88
N SER A 39 29.86 28.75 -12.17
CA SER A 39 29.29 30.08 -11.97
C SER A 39 29.22 30.87 -13.27
N ALA A 40 28.04 31.38 -13.62
CA ALA A 40 27.85 32.69 -14.25
C ALA A 40 26.36 33.06 -14.27
N SER A 41 26.05 34.22 -13.71
CA SER A 41 24.73 34.82 -13.61
C SER A 41 24.09 35.09 -14.97
N GLN A 42 22.82 34.70 -15.15
CA GLN A 42 21.84 35.52 -15.88
C GLN A 42 20.41 35.00 -15.69
N SER A 43 19.52 35.92 -15.37
CA SER A 43 18.08 35.71 -15.19
C SER A 43 17.45 34.96 -16.37
N ALA A 44 16.82 33.83 -16.07
CA ALA A 44 15.85 33.18 -16.94
C ALA A 44 14.67 32.74 -16.07
N SER A 45 13.48 33.20 -16.44
CA SER A 45 12.20 32.83 -15.84
C SER A 45 11.97 31.32 -15.96
N GLU A 46 11.98 30.61 -14.85
CA GLU A 46 11.54 29.22 -14.78
C GLU A 46 10.03 29.15 -14.95
N GLN A 47 9.61 28.88 -16.18
CA GLN A 47 8.25 28.44 -16.47
C GLN A 47 8.14 26.98 -16.05
N THR A 48 7.91 26.74 -14.76
CA THR A 48 7.46 25.45 -14.26
C THR A 48 6.13 25.12 -14.94
N SER A 49 6.16 24.20 -15.90
CA SER A 49 4.95 23.56 -16.39
C SER A 49 4.29 22.87 -15.21
N LYS A 50 3.22 23.47 -14.68
CA LYS A 50 2.31 22.80 -13.75
C LYS A 50 1.74 21.61 -14.51
N GLU A 51 2.27 20.41 -14.24
CA GLU A 51 1.62 19.17 -14.64
C GLU A 51 0.19 19.23 -14.10
N ALA A 52 -0.79 19.01 -14.98
CA ALA A 52 -2.18 19.04 -14.58
C ALA A 52 -2.39 17.94 -13.53
N GLU A 53 -2.74 18.35 -12.31
CA GLU A 53 -3.00 17.42 -11.23
C GLU A 53 -4.14 16.48 -11.65
N LYS A 54 -3.86 15.18 -11.65
CA LYS A 54 -4.87 14.19 -12.02
C LYS A 54 -6.01 14.28 -11.00
N VAL A 55 -7.19 14.69 -11.48
CA VAL A 55 -8.38 14.80 -10.65
C VAL A 55 -9.04 13.42 -10.56
N TYR A 56 -9.07 12.87 -9.35
CA TYR A 56 -9.79 11.64 -9.06
C TYR A 56 -11.24 11.97 -8.70
N LYS A 57 -12.18 11.09 -9.05
CA LYS A 57 -13.58 11.25 -8.63
C LYS A 57 -13.72 10.92 -7.15
N ASP A 58 -14.64 11.59 -6.45
CA ASP A 58 -15.06 11.21 -5.10
C ASP A 58 -15.96 9.97 -5.15
N SER A 59 -15.34 8.83 -5.47
CA SER A 59 -15.96 7.52 -5.52
C SER A 59 -14.99 6.45 -5.03
N PHE A 60 -15.50 5.29 -4.64
CA PHE A 60 -14.65 4.15 -4.26
C PHE A 60 -13.60 3.79 -5.33
N ASP A 61 -14.00 3.72 -6.61
CA ASP A 61 -13.05 3.48 -7.70
C ASP A 61 -12.01 4.59 -7.85
N GLY A 62 -12.40 5.84 -7.56
CA GLY A 62 -11.50 6.98 -7.53
C GLY A 62 -10.44 6.85 -6.43
N LEU A 63 -10.85 6.42 -5.23
CA LEU A 63 -9.95 6.13 -4.11
C LEU A 63 -8.99 5.00 -4.46
N CYS A 64 -9.53 3.89 -4.98
CA CYS A 64 -8.74 2.74 -5.37
C CYS A 64 -7.71 3.08 -6.46
N SER A 65 -8.08 3.91 -7.44
CA SER A 65 -7.17 4.37 -8.49
C SER A 65 -6.11 5.32 -7.94
N TYR A 66 -6.50 6.26 -7.07
CA TYR A 66 -5.60 7.21 -6.43
C TYR A 66 -4.51 6.50 -5.63
N MET A 67 -4.88 5.55 -4.77
CA MET A 67 -3.91 4.79 -3.96
C MET A 67 -3.02 3.88 -4.82
N GLN A 68 -3.53 3.35 -5.93
CA GLN A 68 -2.74 2.59 -6.90
C GLN A 68 -1.69 3.47 -7.59
N ASP A 69 -2.08 4.65 -8.07
CA ASP A 69 -1.19 5.58 -8.77
C ASP A 69 -0.12 6.17 -7.84
N LYS A 70 -0.41 6.28 -6.54
CA LYS A 70 0.58 6.60 -5.51
C LYS A 70 1.57 5.46 -5.23
N GLY A 71 1.35 4.27 -5.78
CA GLY A 71 2.26 3.14 -5.72
C GLY A 71 2.08 2.21 -4.51
N TYR A 72 0.97 2.33 -3.78
CA TYR A 72 0.73 1.49 -2.59
C TYR A 72 0.40 0.04 -2.92
N TYR A 73 -0.09 -0.22 -4.12
CA TYR A 73 -0.24 -1.54 -4.70
C TYR A 73 -0.19 -1.45 -6.23
N THR A 74 0.00 -2.59 -6.89
CA THR A 74 0.01 -2.69 -8.35
C THR A 74 -1.16 -3.54 -8.83
N ASP A 75 -1.33 -3.65 -10.14
CA ASP A 75 -2.26 -4.59 -10.77
C ASP A 75 -1.97 -6.06 -10.43
N LYS A 76 -0.74 -6.37 -9.96
CA LYS A 76 -0.33 -7.71 -9.51
C LYS A 76 -0.77 -8.06 -8.09
N ALA A 77 -1.27 -7.08 -7.31
CA ALA A 77 -1.76 -7.37 -5.97
C ALA A 77 -2.98 -8.31 -6.05
N VAL A 78 -3.06 -9.29 -5.15
CA VAL A 78 -4.21 -10.19 -5.09
C VAL A 78 -5.38 -9.40 -4.52
N LYS A 79 -6.43 -9.24 -5.33
CA LYS A 79 -7.66 -8.54 -4.96
C LYS A 79 -8.66 -9.51 -4.35
N THR A 80 -9.25 -9.12 -3.23
CA THR A 80 -10.34 -9.88 -2.59
C THR A 80 -11.45 -8.91 -2.25
N GLU A 81 -12.65 -9.17 -2.78
CA GLU A 81 -13.85 -8.46 -2.34
C GLU A 81 -14.14 -8.85 -0.89
N MET A 82 -14.33 -7.85 -0.05
CA MET A 82 -14.58 -8.05 1.37
C MET A 82 -16.07 -8.03 1.62
N ASP A 83 -16.53 -8.87 2.57
CA ASP A 83 -17.88 -8.73 3.11
C ASP A 83 -17.92 -7.50 4.02
N ALA A 84 -18.16 -6.34 3.39
CA ALA A 84 -18.14 -5.04 4.03
C ALA A 84 -19.25 -4.87 5.08
N SER A 85 -20.26 -5.75 5.07
CA SER A 85 -21.39 -5.69 6.01
C SER A 85 -20.95 -5.92 7.46
N PHE A 86 -19.87 -6.67 7.70
CA PHE A 86 -19.29 -6.87 9.03
C PHE A 86 -18.87 -5.57 9.73
N ILE A 87 -18.56 -4.54 8.95
CA ILE A 87 -18.18 -3.23 9.48
C ILE A 87 -19.20 -2.14 9.14
N GLY A 88 -20.37 -2.54 8.64
CA GLY A 88 -21.44 -1.64 8.17
C GLY A 88 -21.07 -0.79 6.95
N ALA A 89 -20.02 -1.15 6.21
CA ALA A 89 -19.63 -0.47 4.98
C ALA A 89 -20.45 -0.98 3.77
N LYS A 90 -20.58 -0.13 2.75
CA LYS A 90 -21.30 -0.44 1.51
C LYS A 90 -20.55 -1.43 0.63
N GLN A 91 -19.23 -1.28 0.57
CA GLN A 91 -18.33 -2.13 -0.23
C GLN A 91 -16.91 -2.04 0.33
N GLY A 92 -16.11 -3.07 0.06
CA GLY A 92 -14.73 -3.14 0.50
C GLY A 92 -13.89 -4.05 -0.38
N ILE A 93 -12.61 -3.71 -0.53
CA ILE A 93 -11.65 -4.52 -1.26
C ILE A 93 -10.34 -4.59 -0.48
N LYS A 94 -9.75 -5.77 -0.45
CA LYS A 94 -8.41 -6.03 0.07
C LYS A 94 -7.43 -6.22 -1.07
N TYR A 95 -6.32 -5.50 -1.02
CA TYR A 95 -5.15 -5.67 -1.85
C TYR A 95 -4.06 -6.36 -1.03
N SER A 96 -3.85 -7.66 -1.27
CA SER A 96 -2.74 -8.40 -0.66
C SER A 96 -1.48 -8.20 -1.51
N ILE A 97 -0.53 -7.44 -0.97
CA ILE A 97 0.69 -7.01 -1.67
C ILE A 97 1.83 -8.01 -1.41
N SER A 98 1.90 -8.55 -0.20
CA SER A 98 2.80 -9.65 0.17
C SER A 98 2.19 -10.46 1.33
N ASN A 99 2.89 -11.49 1.80
CA ASN A 99 2.45 -12.27 2.98
C ASN A 99 2.29 -11.42 4.25
N ASN A 100 2.99 -10.29 4.33
CA ASN A 100 3.02 -9.45 5.52
C ASN A 100 2.20 -8.16 5.35
N LEU A 101 2.03 -7.69 4.10
CA LEU A 101 1.46 -6.40 3.79
C LEU A 101 0.16 -6.53 2.98
N ALA A 102 -0.90 -5.95 3.51
CA ALA A 102 -2.17 -5.76 2.83
C ALA A 102 -2.78 -4.39 3.14
N ILE A 103 -3.48 -3.83 2.17
CA ILE A 103 -4.28 -2.62 2.32
C ILE A 103 -5.71 -2.97 2.00
N GLU A 104 -6.63 -2.65 2.91
CA GLU A 104 -8.06 -2.79 2.69
C GLU A 104 -8.68 -1.39 2.60
N LEU A 105 -9.55 -1.19 1.62
CA LEU A 105 -10.26 0.07 1.41
C LEU A 105 -11.76 -0.21 1.45
N TYR A 106 -12.50 0.65 2.14
CA TYR A 106 -13.95 0.56 2.28
C TYR A 106 -14.63 1.89 1.97
N GLU A 107 -15.86 1.82 1.45
CA GLU A 107 -16.76 2.98 1.31
C GLU A 107 -17.97 2.81 2.23
N TYR A 108 -18.30 3.85 2.98
CA TYR A 108 -19.53 3.97 3.76
C TYR A 108 -20.60 4.76 2.99
N ASP A 109 -21.87 4.37 3.16
CA ASP A 109 -23.00 5.23 2.82
C ASP A 109 -23.22 6.22 3.97
N THR A 110 -22.59 7.38 3.91
CA THR A 110 -22.65 8.39 4.98
C THR A 110 -24.05 8.97 5.18
N ALA A 111 -24.96 8.84 4.20
CA ALA A 111 -26.35 9.23 4.36
C ALA A 111 -27.19 8.17 5.11
N LYS A 112 -26.69 6.92 5.22
CA LYS A 112 -27.42 5.77 5.76
C LYS A 112 -26.54 4.82 6.59
N LEU A 113 -25.76 5.37 7.52
CA LEU A 113 -24.97 4.56 8.45
C LEU A 113 -25.88 3.73 9.37
N ASN A 114 -25.65 2.42 9.42
CA ASN A 114 -26.26 1.55 10.43
C ASN A 114 -25.51 1.69 11.78
N GLU A 115 -26.01 1.04 12.83
CA GLU A 115 -25.42 1.15 14.17
C GLU A 115 -23.96 0.64 14.21
N THR A 116 -23.66 -0.48 13.55
CA THR A 116 -22.29 -1.02 13.43
C THR A 116 -21.33 -0.01 12.79
N ALA A 117 -21.74 0.64 11.69
CA ALA A 117 -20.93 1.63 11.01
C ALA A 117 -20.67 2.85 11.90
N LYS A 118 -21.68 3.31 12.66
CA LYS A 118 -21.54 4.43 13.59
C LYS A 118 -20.55 4.11 14.70
N GLU A 119 -20.64 2.92 15.28
CA GLU A 119 -19.73 2.44 16.31
C GLU A 119 -18.29 2.41 15.80
N ILE A 120 -18.04 1.73 14.68
CA ILE A 120 -16.69 1.62 14.09
C ILE A 120 -16.13 2.98 13.69
N VAL A 121 -16.94 3.84 13.07
CA VAL A 121 -16.51 5.21 12.71
C VAL A 121 -16.08 5.99 13.95
N ASN A 122 -16.77 5.83 15.08
CA ASN A 122 -16.41 6.49 16.33
C ASN A 122 -15.11 5.89 16.92
N GLU A 123 -15.00 4.56 17.02
CA GLU A 123 -13.79 3.88 17.52
C GLU A 123 -12.54 4.25 16.72
N VAL A 124 -12.65 4.29 15.39
CA VAL A 124 -11.55 4.65 14.49
C VAL A 124 -11.15 6.12 14.68
N LYS A 125 -12.12 7.04 14.84
CA LYS A 125 -11.80 8.46 15.12
C LYS A 125 -11.08 8.65 16.45
N GLU A 126 -11.42 7.86 17.46
CA GLU A 126 -10.83 7.97 18.79
C GLU A 126 -9.43 7.34 18.86
N SER A 127 -9.23 6.22 18.16
CA SER A 127 -8.08 5.34 18.43
C SER A 127 -7.35 4.80 17.20
N ASN A 128 -7.82 5.07 15.98
CA ASN A 128 -7.38 4.41 14.75
C ASN A 128 -7.44 2.88 14.83
N SER A 129 -8.37 2.35 15.64
CA SER A 129 -8.57 0.93 15.87
C SER A 129 -10.04 0.61 16.10
N PHE A 130 -10.42 -0.63 15.88
CA PHE A 130 -11.75 -1.14 16.18
C PHE A 130 -11.70 -2.67 16.29
N THR A 131 -12.76 -3.29 16.81
CA THR A 131 -12.86 -4.76 16.90
C THR A 131 -14.05 -5.24 16.07
N ILE A 132 -13.80 -6.06 15.04
CA ILE A 132 -14.89 -6.60 14.19
C ILE A 132 -15.77 -7.55 15.00
N ILE A 133 -15.11 -8.48 15.70
CA ILE A 133 -15.68 -9.43 16.64
C ILE A 133 -14.65 -9.66 17.74
N GLU A 134 -15.11 -10.04 18.94
CA GLU A 134 -14.22 -10.30 20.08
C GLU A 134 -13.05 -11.21 19.69
N GLY A 135 -11.82 -10.77 19.99
CA GLY A 135 -10.58 -11.48 19.64
C GLY A 135 -9.99 -11.13 18.28
N TYR A 136 -10.65 -10.31 17.46
CA TYR A 136 -10.15 -9.88 16.14
C TYR A 136 -10.02 -8.35 16.05
N PRO A 137 -9.01 -7.77 16.72
CA PRO A 137 -8.77 -6.33 16.70
C PRO A 137 -8.11 -5.89 15.39
N VAL A 138 -8.59 -4.77 14.85
CA VAL A 138 -7.94 -4.00 13.78
C VAL A 138 -7.23 -2.82 14.42
N ASN A 139 -5.91 -2.73 14.29
CA ASN A 139 -5.08 -1.77 15.05
C ASN A 139 -4.49 -0.62 14.21
N ALA A 140 -4.85 -0.56 12.92
CA ALA A 140 -4.33 0.43 11.98
C ALA A 140 -5.41 0.74 10.94
N ALA A 141 -6.48 1.37 11.43
CA ALA A 141 -7.63 1.80 10.66
C ALA A 141 -7.68 3.33 10.63
N TYR A 142 -7.94 3.90 9.46
CA TYR A 142 -7.88 5.35 9.24
C TYR A 142 -9.11 5.78 8.46
N LEU A 143 -9.84 6.75 8.98
CA LEU A 143 -11.04 7.29 8.35
C LEU A 143 -10.69 8.56 7.57
N SER A 144 -11.21 8.70 6.36
CA SER A 144 -11.09 9.94 5.60
C SER A 144 -11.79 11.10 6.31
N ASP A 145 -11.37 12.34 6.03
CA ASP A 145 -11.92 13.54 6.67
C ASP A 145 -13.44 13.69 6.46
N ASN A 146 -13.93 13.28 5.29
CA ASN A 146 -15.37 13.28 4.96
C ASN A 146 -16.14 12.07 5.54
N GLY A 147 -15.48 11.15 6.25
CA GLY A 147 -16.06 9.96 6.86
C GLY A 147 -16.54 8.88 5.88
N LYS A 148 -16.38 9.10 4.57
CA LYS A 148 -16.88 8.23 3.52
C LYS A 148 -16.00 7.01 3.27
N TYR A 149 -14.71 7.11 3.58
CA TYR A 149 -13.74 6.07 3.29
C TYR A 149 -13.01 5.62 4.55
N LEU A 150 -12.70 4.33 4.60
CA LEU A 150 -11.86 3.73 5.62
C LEU A 150 -10.73 2.98 4.93
N MET A 151 -9.51 3.16 5.42
CA MET A 151 -8.36 2.33 5.08
C MET A 151 -7.95 1.50 6.28
N ILE A 152 -7.75 0.20 6.08
CA ILE A 152 -7.03 -0.66 7.01
C ILE A 152 -5.66 -0.95 6.42
N TYR A 153 -4.60 -0.58 7.12
CA TYR A 153 -3.23 -0.85 6.72
C TYR A 153 -2.64 -1.96 7.59
N ASN A 154 -2.53 -3.17 7.05
CA ASN A 154 -1.98 -4.31 7.76
C ASN A 154 -0.57 -4.61 7.29
N ASP A 155 0.43 -4.34 8.14
CA ASP A 155 1.81 -4.81 7.95
C ASP A 155 2.27 -5.55 9.20
N THR A 156 2.41 -6.87 9.09
CA THR A 156 2.79 -7.74 10.22
C THR A 156 4.22 -7.52 10.70
N LYS A 157 5.05 -6.79 9.94
CA LYS A 157 6.39 -6.39 10.37
C LYS A 157 6.37 -5.21 11.34
N ILE A 158 5.27 -4.47 11.43
CA ILE A 158 5.11 -3.38 12.39
C ILE A 158 4.59 -3.98 13.69
N ASP A 159 5.40 -3.95 14.75
CA ASP A 159 4.95 -4.37 16.08
C ASP A 159 3.80 -3.47 16.55
N LYS A 160 2.65 -4.06 16.81
CA LYS A 160 1.43 -3.35 17.22
C LYS A 160 1.53 -2.68 18.60
N ASN A 161 2.33 -3.23 19.51
CA ASN A 161 2.46 -2.74 20.87
C ASN A 161 3.64 -1.77 21.02
N LYS A 162 4.71 -1.97 20.23
CA LYS A 162 5.96 -1.22 20.29
C LYS A 162 6.51 -0.96 18.88
N PRO A 163 5.80 -0.16 18.06
CA PRO A 163 6.24 0.09 16.69
C PRO A 163 7.57 0.85 16.67
N ASP A 164 8.52 0.37 15.87
CA ASP A 164 9.73 1.13 15.57
C ASP A 164 9.42 2.24 14.56
N LYS A 165 9.28 3.47 15.06
CA LYS A 165 8.97 4.65 14.26
C LYS A 165 10.06 5.02 13.25
N ASN A 166 11.27 4.48 13.40
CA ASN A 166 12.37 4.73 12.47
C ASN A 166 12.44 3.70 11.34
N SER A 167 11.73 2.58 11.45
CA SER A 167 11.66 1.54 10.43
C SER A 167 11.06 2.06 9.11
N ASN A 168 11.44 1.39 8.01
CA ASN A 168 10.92 1.74 6.69
C ASN A 168 9.43 1.38 6.58
N GLU A 169 9.02 0.27 7.19
CA GLU A 169 7.63 -0.21 7.23
C GLU A 169 6.71 0.80 7.92
N TYR A 170 7.13 1.32 9.08
CA TYR A 170 6.36 2.35 9.78
C TYR A 170 6.22 3.62 8.94
N LYS A 171 7.33 4.12 8.36
CA LYS A 171 7.31 5.31 7.49
C LYS A 171 6.45 5.10 6.25
N ALA A 172 6.49 3.91 5.65
CA ALA A 172 5.65 3.56 4.51
C ALA A 172 4.16 3.63 4.85
N ARG A 173 3.76 3.10 6.02
CA ARG A 173 2.40 3.26 6.54
C ARG A 173 2.04 4.72 6.72
N GLU A 174 2.88 5.53 7.38
CA GLU A 174 2.56 6.94 7.61
C GLU A 174 2.41 7.73 6.29
N ASN A 175 3.20 7.40 5.26
CA ASN A 175 3.02 7.97 3.92
C ASN A 175 1.69 7.54 3.30
N ALA A 176 1.34 6.26 3.37
CA ALA A 176 0.06 5.74 2.89
C ALA A 176 -1.12 6.41 3.57
N VAL A 177 -1.05 6.58 4.89
CA VAL A 177 -2.07 7.28 5.69
C VAL A 177 -2.17 8.74 5.27
N LYS A 178 -1.04 9.43 5.13
CA LYS A 178 -1.02 10.84 4.71
C LYS A 178 -1.68 11.02 3.34
N ASP A 179 -1.33 10.18 2.37
CA ASP A 179 -1.91 10.27 1.03
C ASP A 179 -3.39 9.89 1.05
N PHE A 180 -3.78 8.83 1.78
CA PHE A 180 -5.18 8.43 1.96
C PHE A 180 -6.03 9.57 2.54
N LEU A 181 -5.56 10.23 3.59
CA LEU A 181 -6.26 11.36 4.22
C LEU A 181 -6.31 12.61 3.33
N ALA A 182 -5.45 12.70 2.30
CA ALA A 182 -5.51 13.77 1.31
C ALA A 182 -6.51 13.49 0.18
N PHE A 183 -7.04 12.27 0.06
CA PHE A 183 -8.04 11.94 -0.95
C PHE A 183 -9.35 12.68 -0.68
N GLN A 184 -9.72 13.59 -1.60
CA GLN A 184 -10.96 14.38 -1.55
C GLN A 184 -11.11 15.23 -0.28
N LYS A 185 -9.99 15.73 0.23
CA LYS A 185 -9.94 16.72 1.30
C LYS A 185 -10.29 18.13 0.81
#